data_AF-A0A1I8H2D3-F1
#
_entry.id   AF-A0A1I8H2D3-F1
#
_cell.length_a   1.000
_cell.length_b   1.000
_cell.length_c   1.000
_cell.angle_alpha   90.00
_cell.angle_beta   90.00
_cell.angle_gamma   90.00
#
_symmetry.space_group_name_H-M   'P 1'
#
loop_
_entity.id
_entity.type
_entity.pdbx_description
1 polymer ?
#
loop_
_entity_poly.entity_id
_entity_poly.type
_entity_poly.pdbx_seq_one_letter_code
_entity_poly.pdbx_strand_id
1 'polypeptide(L)'
;MMKLILLLLLCYTLKISFAMTVHLKFKVVKLRSTSTPVAMATLRGRDSMNCATLCALRPTCFGFSWLQGLCRLFDWLAFNSPDGWQVSESCDVYTRIVDSQTRLQFGSCTQSSTKTPGVCGRAIDENRNQNYHVHHCCTHTNNLLSNWWEGQLAAPSLVSYVTIYNRQDCCAGRINKFSLHVNGVECNRVNLREPFSVANFGCNAFGSRVR
;
A
#
# COMPACT_ATOMS: atom_id res chain seq x y z
N MET A 1 -20.10 -41.86 20.31
CA MET A 1 -19.53 -41.35 21.57
C MET A 1 -18.12 -40.86 21.27
N MET A 2 -17.97 -39.60 20.88
CA MET A 2 -16.71 -39.05 20.34
C MET A 2 -16.12 -38.11 21.39
N LYS A 3 -14.89 -38.43 21.84
CA LYS A 3 -14.18 -37.75 22.91
C LYS A 3 -13.84 -36.31 22.50
N LEU A 4 -14.40 -35.36 23.24
CA LEU A 4 -14.06 -33.94 23.20
C LEU A 4 -12.66 -33.76 23.81
N ILE A 5 -11.63 -33.54 22.99
CA ILE A 5 -10.31 -33.13 23.47
C ILE A 5 -10.35 -31.62 23.70
N LEU A 6 -10.43 -31.26 24.99
CA LEU A 6 -10.31 -29.92 25.52
C LEU A 6 -8.87 -29.42 25.31
N LEU A 7 -8.63 -28.64 24.26
CA LEU A 7 -7.40 -27.84 24.14
C LEU A 7 -7.64 -26.51 24.87
N LEU A 8 -7.38 -26.53 26.18
CA LEU A 8 -7.04 -25.35 26.98
C LEU A 8 -5.76 -24.75 26.42
N LEU A 9 -5.87 -23.92 25.36
CA LEU A 9 -4.80 -23.02 24.97
C LEU A 9 -4.83 -21.83 25.94
N LEU A 10 -4.02 -21.97 26.97
CA LEU A 10 -3.63 -20.94 27.92
C LEU A 10 -3.51 -19.59 27.22
N CYS A 11 -4.30 -18.66 27.73
CA CYS A 11 -4.20 -17.23 27.51
C CYS A 11 -2.79 -16.75 27.89
N TYR A 12 -1.85 -16.86 26.98
CA TYR A 12 -0.71 -15.95 26.94
C TYR A 12 -1.09 -14.87 25.95
N THR A 13 -1.55 -13.73 26.47
CA THR A 13 -1.38 -12.46 25.79
C THR A 13 0.12 -12.20 25.70
N LEU A 14 0.78 -12.88 24.76
CA LEU A 14 1.96 -12.33 24.14
C LEU A 14 1.47 -11.04 23.48
N LYS A 15 1.54 -9.93 24.24
CA LYS A 15 1.87 -8.63 23.65
C LYS A 15 3.21 -8.86 22.96
N ILE A 16 3.18 -9.46 21.78
CA ILE A 16 4.23 -9.26 20.82
C ILE A 16 4.03 -7.81 20.45
N SER A 17 4.76 -6.93 21.15
CA SER A 17 5.17 -5.67 20.56
C SER A 17 5.99 -6.04 19.33
N PHE A 18 5.29 -6.35 18.23
CA PHE A 18 5.80 -6.06 16.92
C PHE A 18 5.84 -4.53 16.82
N ALA A 19 6.78 -3.93 17.54
CA ALA A 19 7.45 -2.77 17.01
C ALA A 19 8.20 -3.30 15.78
N MET A 20 7.49 -3.47 14.66
CA MET A 20 8.13 -3.24 13.38
C MET A 20 8.59 -1.79 13.46
N THR A 21 9.85 -1.59 13.89
CA THR A 21 10.53 -0.30 13.81
C THR A 21 10.76 -0.02 12.34
N VAL A 22 9.68 0.32 11.63
CA VAL A 22 9.80 1.04 10.38
C VAL A 22 10.36 2.39 10.80
N HIS A 23 11.67 2.56 10.65
CA HIS A 23 12.32 3.86 10.81
C HIS A 23 11.88 4.73 9.64
N LEU A 24 10.66 5.26 9.74
CA LEU A 24 10.12 6.24 8.83
C LEU A 24 10.98 7.49 8.95
N LYS A 25 11.76 7.76 7.91
CA LYS A 25 12.54 8.98 7.80
C LYS A 25 11.68 10.08 7.22
N PHE A 26 11.91 11.31 7.67
CA PHE A 26 11.24 12.49 7.15
C PHE A 26 12.28 13.42 6.52
N LYS A 27 11.89 14.10 5.45
CA LYS A 27 12.65 15.17 4.83
C LYS A 27 11.88 16.49 4.93
N VAL A 28 12.62 17.57 5.03
CA VAL A 28 12.08 18.92 4.90
C VAL A 28 11.64 19.13 3.45
N VAL A 29 10.41 19.61 3.26
CA VAL A 29 9.91 20.09 1.96
C VAL A 29 10.20 21.58 1.82
N LYS A 30 9.83 22.36 2.83
CA LYS A 30 10.04 23.81 2.85
C LYS A 30 10.11 24.30 4.30
N LEU A 31 11.13 25.08 4.62
CA LEU A 31 11.23 25.81 5.89
C LEU A 31 10.49 27.14 5.76
N ARG A 32 9.87 27.60 6.85
CA ARG A 32 9.13 28.87 6.91
C ARG A 32 8.14 29.05 5.75
N SER A 33 7.42 27.98 5.41
CA SER A 33 6.38 28.00 4.39
C SER A 33 5.17 28.80 4.88
N THR A 34 4.62 29.63 3.99
CA THR A 34 3.35 30.36 4.18
C THR A 34 2.13 29.58 3.66
N SER A 35 2.35 28.34 3.23
CA SER A 35 1.29 27.40 2.84
C SER A 35 1.61 26.01 3.38
N THR A 36 0.56 25.25 3.70
CA THR A 36 0.65 23.88 4.21
C THR A 36 -0.44 23.00 3.63
N PRO A 37 -0.23 21.68 3.52
CA PRO A 37 -1.31 20.76 3.28
C PRO A 37 -2.41 20.87 4.34
N VAL A 38 -3.66 20.67 3.95
CA VAL A 38 -4.82 20.59 4.85
C VAL A 38 -4.55 19.50 5.88
N ALA A 39 -4.71 19.84 7.16
CA ALA A 39 -4.39 18.95 8.26
C ALA A 39 -5.52 17.92 8.46
N MET A 40 -5.19 16.64 8.44
CA MET A 40 -6.10 15.58 8.88
C MET A 40 -6.21 15.53 10.41
N ALA A 41 -5.19 16.01 11.13
CA ALA A 41 -5.19 16.10 12.59
C ALA A 41 -4.25 17.21 13.07
N THR A 42 -4.62 17.89 14.14
CA THR A 42 -3.76 18.87 14.82
C THR A 42 -3.53 18.42 16.25
N LEU A 43 -2.27 18.29 16.65
CA LEU A 43 -1.83 17.79 17.95
C LEU A 43 -0.85 18.78 18.57
N ARG A 44 -0.78 18.81 19.90
CA ARG A 44 0.36 19.45 20.57
C ARG A 44 1.61 18.60 20.33
N GLY A 45 2.69 19.25 19.93
CA GLY A 45 4.00 18.64 19.84
C GLY A 45 5.02 19.42 20.65
N ARG A 46 6.13 18.76 20.97
CA ARG A 46 7.27 19.40 21.64
C ARG A 46 8.25 20.00 20.64
N ASP A 47 8.55 19.25 19.60
CA ASP A 47 9.51 19.56 18.56
C ASP A 47 9.16 18.78 17.28
N SER A 48 9.91 19.02 16.20
CA SER A 48 9.70 18.35 14.91
C SER A 48 9.92 16.83 14.97
N MET A 49 10.81 16.34 15.85
CA MET A 49 11.06 14.90 16.02
C MET A 49 9.87 14.20 16.69
N ASN A 50 9.26 14.86 17.66
CA ASN A 50 8.03 14.41 18.29
C ASN A 50 6.87 14.35 17.27
N CYS A 51 6.74 15.36 16.39
CA CYS A 51 5.74 15.31 15.31
C CYS A 51 6.00 14.18 14.31
N ALA A 52 7.27 13.94 13.95
CA ALA A 52 7.65 12.81 13.10
C ALA A 52 7.21 11.48 13.71
N THR A 53 7.38 11.32 15.02
CA THR A 53 6.95 10.13 15.75
C THR A 53 5.42 10.00 15.77
N LEU A 54 4.70 11.09 16.05
CA LEU A 54 3.23 11.11 16.03
C LEU A 54 2.67 10.79 14.63
N CYS A 55 3.35 11.24 13.58
CA CYS A 55 3.02 10.89 12.20
C CYS A 55 3.34 9.42 11.90
N ALA A 56 4.49 8.91 12.33
CA ALA A 56 4.90 7.52 12.12
C ALA A 56 3.91 6.52 12.72
N LEU A 57 3.34 6.84 13.89
CA LEU A 57 2.33 6.03 14.57
C LEU A 57 0.96 5.99 13.87
N ARG A 58 0.74 6.84 12.85
CA ARG A 58 -0.53 6.92 12.13
C ARG A 58 -0.39 6.32 10.73
N PRO A 59 -1.18 5.28 10.39
CA PRO A 59 -1.06 4.61 9.11
C PRO A 59 -1.23 5.51 7.89
N THR A 60 -2.09 6.54 7.94
CA THR A 60 -2.39 7.43 6.81
C THR A 60 -1.55 8.70 6.78
N CYS A 61 -0.73 8.95 7.81
CA CYS A 61 0.03 10.19 7.89
C CYS A 61 1.18 10.17 6.89
N PHE A 62 1.16 11.09 5.93
CA PHE A 62 2.23 11.24 4.96
C PHE A 62 3.29 12.25 5.41
N GLY A 63 2.89 13.26 6.16
CA GLY A 63 3.78 14.31 6.63
C GLY A 63 3.14 15.16 7.71
N PHE A 64 3.86 16.21 8.11
CA PHE A 64 3.40 17.15 9.11
C PHE A 64 3.96 18.54 8.87
N SER A 65 3.23 19.57 9.28
CA SER A 65 3.77 20.92 9.45
C SER A 65 3.96 21.23 10.93
N TRP A 66 5.06 21.92 11.25
CA TRP A 66 5.43 22.33 12.59
C TRP A 66 5.27 23.84 12.76
N LEU A 67 4.34 24.25 13.62
CA LEU A 67 4.04 25.65 13.92
C LEU A 67 3.90 25.85 15.43
N GLN A 68 4.79 26.61 16.05
CA GLN A 68 4.63 27.13 17.42
C GLN A 68 4.19 26.06 18.47
N GLY A 69 4.72 24.84 18.43
CA GLY A 69 4.32 23.77 19.35
C GLY A 69 3.15 22.90 18.88
N LEU A 70 2.68 23.07 17.64
CA LEU A 70 1.61 22.28 17.03
C LEU A 70 2.15 21.41 15.89
N CYS A 71 1.83 20.12 15.95
CA CYS A 71 1.97 19.17 14.86
C CYS A 71 0.66 19.12 14.08
N ARG A 72 0.64 19.66 12.87
CA ARG A 72 -0.49 19.48 11.95
C ARG A 72 -0.14 18.37 10.98
N LEU A 73 -0.70 17.19 11.21
CA LEU A 73 -0.46 15.99 10.41
C LEU A 73 -1.34 16.03 9.15
N PHE A 74 -0.81 15.58 8.03
CA PHE A 74 -1.52 15.50 6.76
C PHE A 74 -1.27 14.17 6.06
N ASP A 75 -2.19 13.78 5.19
CA ASP A 75 -2.09 12.58 4.37
C ASP A 75 -1.51 12.88 2.98
N TRP A 76 -1.35 11.83 2.17
CA TRP A 76 -0.80 11.96 0.82
C TRP A 76 -1.71 12.77 -0.10
N LEU A 77 -3.03 12.67 0.07
CA LEU A 77 -4.00 13.37 -0.77
C LEU A 77 -3.90 14.88 -0.58
N ALA A 78 -3.84 15.35 0.67
CA ALA A 78 -3.62 16.77 0.97
C ALA A 78 -2.28 17.27 0.41
N PHE A 79 -1.23 16.43 0.41
CA PHE A 79 0.08 16.82 -0.11
C PHE A 79 0.13 16.89 -1.64
N ASN A 80 -0.51 15.95 -2.34
CA ASN A 80 -0.40 15.79 -3.80
C ASN A 80 -1.57 16.42 -4.59
N SER A 81 -2.62 16.88 -3.92
CA SER A 81 -3.74 17.56 -4.56
C SER A 81 -3.43 19.05 -4.80
N PRO A 82 -3.81 19.63 -5.96
CA PRO A 82 -3.71 21.06 -6.21
C PRO A 82 -4.43 21.90 -5.15
N ASP A 83 -5.62 21.46 -4.73
CA ASP A 83 -6.46 22.13 -3.73
C ASP A 83 -6.15 21.68 -2.30
N GLY A 84 -5.18 20.77 -2.14
CA GLY A 84 -4.80 20.20 -0.85
C GLY A 84 -3.95 21.15 -0.01
N TRP A 85 -3.45 22.24 -0.57
CA TRP A 85 -2.63 23.23 0.12
C TRP A 85 -3.42 24.49 0.44
N GLN A 86 -3.32 24.92 1.70
CA GLN A 86 -3.96 26.13 2.20
C GLN A 86 -2.93 27.13 2.72
N VAL A 87 -3.32 28.41 2.76
CA VAL A 87 -2.52 29.46 3.42
C VAL A 87 -2.39 29.13 4.92
N SER A 88 -1.21 29.40 5.47
CA SER A 88 -0.90 29.19 6.88
C SER A 88 0.08 30.26 7.36
N GLU A 89 0.12 30.46 8.68
CA GLU A 89 1.26 31.11 9.31
C GLU A 89 2.56 30.34 8.98
N SER A 90 3.68 31.08 9.02
CA SER A 90 5.01 30.56 8.69
C SER A 90 5.35 29.32 9.52
N CYS A 91 5.53 28.18 8.85
CA CYS A 91 5.81 26.89 9.49
C CYS A 91 6.73 26.02 8.64
N ASP A 92 7.32 25.00 9.25
CA ASP A 92 8.18 24.06 8.55
C ASP A 92 7.38 22.84 8.11
N VAL A 93 7.49 22.45 6.84
CA VAL A 93 6.74 21.32 6.27
C VAL A 93 7.67 20.14 6.05
N TYR A 94 7.28 18.97 6.56
CA TYR A 94 8.03 17.72 6.50
C TYR A 94 7.19 16.63 5.85
N THR A 95 7.82 15.76 5.07
CA THR A 95 7.18 14.57 4.47
C THR A 95 7.99 13.33 4.74
N ARG A 96 7.34 12.17 4.73
CA ARG A 96 8.05 10.89 4.71
C ARG A 96 8.96 10.83 3.49
N ILE A 97 10.17 10.30 3.67
CA ILE A 97 11.04 9.96 2.54
C ILE A 97 10.42 8.75 1.85
N VAL A 98 9.85 8.99 0.68
CA VAL A 98 9.45 7.92 -0.23
C VAL A 98 10.63 7.67 -1.16
N ASP A 99 11.24 6.50 -1.04
CA ASP A 99 12.17 6.04 -2.06
C ASP A 99 11.37 5.48 -3.24
N SER A 100 11.29 6.25 -4.32
CA SER A 100 10.60 5.87 -5.55
C SER A 100 11.22 4.66 -6.27
N GLN A 101 12.42 4.21 -5.87
CA GLN A 101 13.13 3.10 -6.49
C GLN A 101 13.10 1.81 -5.68
N THR A 102 12.60 1.83 -4.43
CA THR A 102 12.51 0.62 -3.61
C THR A 102 11.32 -0.23 -4.09
N ARG A 103 11.58 -1.47 -4.50
CA ARG A 103 10.52 -2.48 -4.74
C ARG A 103 9.82 -2.79 -3.43
N LEU A 104 8.52 -2.49 -3.37
CA LEU A 104 7.68 -2.84 -2.22
C LEU A 104 7.47 -4.35 -2.16
N GLN A 105 7.51 -4.90 -0.95
CA GLN A 105 7.35 -6.32 -0.70
C GLN A 105 5.98 -6.63 -0.12
N PHE A 106 5.31 -7.64 -0.67
CA PHE A 106 4.08 -8.19 -0.14
C PHE A 106 4.41 -9.24 0.93
N GLY A 107 3.81 -9.12 2.11
CA GLY A 107 3.93 -10.11 3.19
C GLY A 107 2.90 -11.22 3.09
N SER A 108 1.75 -10.96 2.46
CA SER A 108 0.71 -11.95 2.22
C SER A 108 -0.17 -11.56 1.03
N CYS A 109 -1.00 -12.49 0.58
CA CYS A 109 -1.97 -12.26 -0.47
C CYS A 109 -3.25 -13.05 -0.23
N THR A 110 -4.32 -12.62 -0.89
CA THR A 110 -5.56 -13.38 -1.06
C THR A 110 -6.09 -13.17 -2.48
N GLN A 111 -7.04 -14.00 -2.90
CA GLN A 111 -7.73 -13.85 -4.18
C GLN A 111 -9.18 -14.31 -4.05
N SER A 112 -10.04 -13.88 -4.97
CA SER A 112 -11.49 -14.14 -4.92
C SER A 112 -11.85 -15.62 -4.80
N SER A 113 -11.09 -16.49 -5.47
CA SER A 113 -11.24 -17.94 -5.49
C SER A 113 -9.97 -18.56 -6.05
N THR A 114 -9.72 -19.85 -5.82
CA THR A 114 -8.52 -20.53 -6.32
C THR A 114 -8.90 -21.68 -7.25
N LYS A 115 -8.34 -21.67 -8.46
CA LYS A 115 -8.27 -22.85 -9.34
C LYS A 115 -6.88 -23.46 -9.20
N THR A 116 -6.79 -24.56 -8.48
CA THR A 116 -5.54 -25.27 -8.21
C THR A 116 -4.84 -25.65 -9.52
N PRO A 117 -3.50 -25.44 -9.63
CA PRO A 117 -2.55 -25.02 -8.59
C PRO A 117 -2.28 -23.51 -8.46
N GLY A 118 -3.12 -22.63 -9.04
CA GLY A 118 -2.89 -21.19 -9.13
C GLY A 118 -3.20 -20.38 -7.86
N VAL A 119 -2.52 -20.69 -6.75
CA VAL A 119 -2.62 -19.95 -5.48
C VAL A 119 -2.08 -18.52 -5.60
N CYS A 120 -2.54 -17.60 -4.74
CA CYS A 120 -2.21 -16.17 -4.83
C CYS A 120 -0.70 -15.88 -4.72
N GLY A 121 0.04 -16.71 -3.98
CA GLY A 121 1.47 -16.52 -3.71
C GLY A 121 2.34 -16.57 -4.97
N ARG A 122 1.84 -17.22 -6.04
CA ARG A 122 2.49 -17.27 -7.35
C ARG A 122 2.76 -15.89 -7.97
N ALA A 123 1.98 -14.86 -7.59
CA ALA A 123 2.21 -13.50 -8.09
C ALA A 123 3.36 -12.76 -7.38
N ILE A 124 3.82 -13.27 -6.24
CA ILE A 124 4.79 -12.59 -5.35
C ILE A 124 5.97 -13.49 -4.97
N ASP A 125 6.14 -14.63 -5.63
CA ASP A 125 7.21 -15.62 -5.39
C ASP A 125 8.50 -15.34 -6.19
N GLU A 126 8.57 -14.18 -6.85
CA GLU A 126 9.66 -13.72 -7.71
C GLU A 126 9.86 -14.51 -9.02
N ASN A 127 9.05 -15.54 -9.28
CA ASN A 127 9.07 -16.26 -10.52
C ASN A 127 8.30 -15.51 -11.61
N ARG A 128 9.02 -14.98 -12.60
CA ARG A 128 8.45 -14.19 -13.70
C ARG A 128 8.01 -15.03 -14.90
N ASN A 129 7.97 -16.35 -14.78
CA ASN A 129 7.53 -17.21 -15.86
C ASN A 129 6.05 -16.94 -16.19
N GLN A 130 5.72 -16.88 -17.47
CA GLN A 130 4.40 -16.51 -17.98
C GLN A 130 3.65 -17.70 -18.59
N ASN A 131 4.19 -18.91 -18.49
CA ASN A 131 3.58 -20.14 -18.99
C ASN A 131 3.00 -20.98 -17.85
N TYR A 132 1.68 -20.83 -17.66
CA TYR A 132 0.94 -21.49 -16.59
C TYR A 132 0.86 -23.02 -16.77
N HIS A 133 0.66 -23.50 -18.00
CA HIS A 133 0.45 -24.93 -18.24
C HIS A 133 1.69 -25.77 -17.94
N VAL A 134 2.87 -25.27 -18.27
CA VAL A 134 4.13 -26.02 -18.12
C VAL A 134 4.72 -25.87 -16.71
N HIS A 135 4.61 -24.69 -16.11
CA HIS A 135 5.35 -24.36 -14.88
C HIS A 135 4.47 -24.07 -13.66
N HIS A 136 3.15 -24.02 -13.84
CA HIS A 136 2.19 -23.66 -12.80
C HIS A 136 2.49 -22.31 -12.11
N CYS A 137 3.20 -21.41 -12.79
CA CYS A 137 3.82 -20.22 -12.21
C CYS A 137 2.87 -19.03 -11.98
N CYS A 138 1.64 -19.06 -12.51
CA CYS A 138 0.70 -17.95 -12.39
C CYS A 138 -0.39 -18.22 -11.34
N THR A 139 -0.98 -17.17 -10.80
CA THR A 139 -2.24 -17.25 -10.05
C THR A 139 -3.39 -17.63 -10.99
N HIS A 140 -4.44 -18.26 -10.46
CA HIS A 140 -5.62 -18.60 -11.25
C HIS A 140 -6.88 -18.63 -10.37
N THR A 141 -7.89 -17.83 -10.73
CA THR A 141 -9.21 -17.83 -10.09
C THR A 141 -10.20 -18.71 -10.85
N ASN A 142 -11.35 -19.03 -10.25
CA ASN A 142 -12.45 -19.66 -10.97
C ASN A 142 -13.11 -18.67 -11.95
N ASN A 143 -13.93 -19.17 -12.87
CA ASN A 143 -14.64 -18.34 -13.84
C ASN A 143 -15.85 -17.64 -13.20
N LEU A 144 -15.59 -16.72 -12.27
CA LEU A 144 -16.59 -15.90 -11.57
C LEU A 144 -16.63 -14.49 -12.15
N LEU A 145 -17.77 -13.83 -11.99
CA LEU A 145 -17.88 -12.38 -12.23
C LEU A 145 -17.04 -11.65 -11.17
N SER A 146 -16.26 -10.65 -11.60
CA SER A 146 -15.47 -9.77 -10.73
C SER A 146 -14.37 -10.49 -9.91
N ASN A 147 -13.53 -11.26 -10.60
CA ASN A 147 -12.33 -11.83 -10.00
C ASN A 147 -11.35 -10.75 -9.52
N TRP A 148 -10.63 -11.05 -8.44
CA TRP A 148 -9.64 -10.14 -7.87
C TRP A 148 -8.51 -10.91 -7.20
N TRP A 149 -7.36 -10.24 -7.11
CA TRP A 149 -6.21 -10.61 -6.30
C TRP A 149 -5.87 -9.42 -5.41
N GLU A 150 -5.52 -9.64 -4.15
CA GLU A 150 -5.13 -8.58 -3.23
C GLU A 150 -3.85 -8.97 -2.50
N GLY A 151 -2.87 -8.08 -2.48
CA GLY A 151 -1.62 -8.21 -1.76
C GLY A 151 -1.56 -7.25 -0.57
N GLN A 152 -1.03 -7.73 0.55
CA GLN A 152 -0.77 -6.95 1.75
C GLN A 152 0.72 -6.60 1.85
N LEU A 153 1.05 -5.32 1.76
CA LEU A 153 2.40 -4.80 2.01
C LEU A 153 2.77 -4.92 3.49
N ALA A 154 4.06 -5.08 3.77
CA ALA A 154 4.59 -5.14 5.13
C ALA A 154 4.31 -3.85 5.94
N ALA A 155 4.28 -2.69 5.26
CA ALA A 155 3.96 -1.41 5.86
C ALA A 155 3.21 -0.51 4.86
N PRO A 156 2.35 0.42 5.34
CA PRO A 156 1.74 1.45 4.50
C PRO A 156 2.81 2.24 3.75
N SER A 157 2.71 2.24 2.43
CA SER A 157 3.70 2.81 1.51
C SER A 157 3.01 3.56 0.38
N LEU A 158 3.74 4.47 -0.28
CA LEU A 158 3.27 5.04 -1.54
C LEU A 158 3.44 4.02 -2.66
N VAL A 159 2.34 3.62 -3.27
CA VAL A 159 2.32 2.78 -4.47
C VAL A 159 2.31 3.71 -5.68
N SER A 160 3.52 4.02 -6.19
CA SER A 160 3.65 4.88 -7.38
C SER A 160 3.11 4.19 -8.63
N TYR A 161 3.48 2.93 -8.84
CA TYR A 161 2.98 2.09 -9.93
C TYR A 161 3.00 0.61 -9.54
N VAL A 162 2.30 -0.21 -10.30
CA VAL A 162 2.29 -1.67 -10.17
C VAL A 162 2.81 -2.29 -11.47
N THR A 163 3.83 -3.13 -11.39
CA THR A 163 4.28 -3.96 -12.52
C THR A 163 3.52 -5.27 -12.53
N ILE A 164 2.88 -5.60 -13.64
CA ILE A 164 2.14 -6.86 -13.80
C ILE A 164 2.79 -7.69 -14.89
N TYR A 165 3.08 -8.96 -14.57
CA TYR A 165 3.50 -9.99 -15.51
C TYR A 165 2.26 -10.82 -15.87
N ASN A 166 1.80 -10.69 -17.11
CA ASN A 166 0.64 -11.40 -17.61
C ASN A 166 1.01 -12.82 -18.03
N ARG A 167 0.04 -13.73 -18.00
CA ARG A 167 0.14 -15.05 -18.61
C ARG A 167 0.27 -14.92 -20.14
N GLN A 168 1.13 -15.70 -20.78
CA GLN A 168 1.43 -15.62 -22.22
C GLN A 168 1.25 -16.94 -22.98
N ASP A 169 1.14 -18.09 -22.32
CA ASP A 169 0.90 -19.38 -22.98
C ASP A 169 -0.54 -19.52 -23.53
N CYS A 170 -1.49 -18.75 -22.98
CA CYS A 170 -2.81 -18.54 -23.56
C CYS A 170 -3.48 -17.33 -22.92
N CYS A 171 -4.61 -16.91 -23.50
CA CYS A 171 -5.65 -16.21 -22.76
C CYS A 171 -5.23 -14.84 -22.17
N ALA A 172 -4.17 -14.23 -22.70
CA ALA A 172 -3.60 -12.98 -22.20
C ALA A 172 -4.62 -11.84 -22.16
N GLY A 173 -5.63 -11.87 -23.04
CA GLY A 173 -6.71 -10.89 -23.11
C GLY A 173 -7.63 -10.83 -21.88
N ARG A 174 -7.57 -11.81 -20.96
CA ARG A 174 -8.41 -11.84 -19.75
C ARG A 174 -8.16 -10.67 -18.79
N ILE A 175 -6.95 -10.10 -18.81
CA ILE A 175 -6.59 -8.95 -17.95
C ILE A 175 -6.42 -7.65 -18.74
N ASN A 176 -7.13 -7.50 -19.88
CA ASN A 176 -7.12 -6.24 -20.62
C ASN A 176 -7.92 -5.13 -19.92
N LYS A 177 -8.85 -5.50 -19.03
CA LYS A 177 -9.71 -4.57 -18.30
C LYS A 177 -9.70 -4.91 -16.82
N PHE A 178 -9.18 -4.00 -16.00
CA PHE A 178 -9.14 -4.14 -14.55
C PHE A 178 -9.01 -2.76 -13.89
N SER A 179 -9.32 -2.69 -12.60
CA SER A 179 -9.07 -1.51 -11.78
C SER A 179 -8.03 -1.86 -10.73
N LEU A 180 -7.13 -0.91 -10.46
CA LEU A 180 -6.20 -0.96 -9.34
C LEU A 180 -6.76 -0.14 -8.18
N HIS A 181 -6.72 -0.72 -7.00
CA HIS A 181 -7.15 -0.11 -5.76
C HIS A 181 -6.05 -0.16 -4.71
N VAL A 182 -5.93 0.92 -3.95
CA VAL A 182 -5.12 0.96 -2.74
C VAL A 182 -6.03 1.25 -1.56
N ASN A 183 -6.04 0.34 -0.57
CA ASN A 183 -6.97 0.38 0.57
C ASN A 183 -8.45 0.53 0.18
N GLY A 184 -8.85 0.02 -0.99
CA GLY A 184 -10.22 0.08 -1.52
C GLY A 184 -10.52 1.30 -2.40
N VAL A 185 -9.63 2.30 -2.45
CA VAL A 185 -9.78 3.48 -3.31
C VAL A 185 -9.19 3.18 -4.68
N GLU A 186 -9.98 3.34 -5.75
CA GLU A 186 -9.51 3.16 -7.12
C GLU A 186 -8.46 4.23 -7.45
N CYS A 187 -7.28 3.81 -7.88
CA CYS A 187 -6.18 4.70 -8.25
C CYS A 187 -5.86 4.66 -9.75
N ASN A 188 -6.27 3.59 -10.44
CA ASN A 188 -6.14 3.46 -11.88
C ASN A 188 -7.21 2.52 -12.42
N ARG A 189 -7.76 2.85 -13.59
CA ARG A 189 -8.67 1.99 -14.36
C ARG A 189 -8.07 1.71 -15.73
N VAL A 190 -7.74 0.45 -15.97
CA VAL A 190 -7.07 -0.02 -17.18
C VAL A 190 -8.11 -0.56 -18.16
N ASN A 191 -8.02 -0.14 -19.42
CA ASN A 191 -8.88 -0.60 -20.51
C ASN A 191 -8.07 -0.68 -21.82
N LEU A 192 -7.38 -1.81 -22.01
CA LEU A 192 -6.54 -2.08 -23.17
C LEU A 192 -7.31 -2.81 -24.27
N ARG A 193 -6.95 -2.53 -25.53
CA ARG A 193 -7.47 -3.27 -26.69
C ARG A 193 -6.70 -4.57 -26.89
N GLU A 194 -5.38 -4.48 -26.83
CA GLU A 194 -4.47 -5.60 -27.01
C GLU A 194 -3.92 -6.11 -25.67
N PRO A 195 -3.64 -7.42 -25.55
CA PRO A 195 -2.98 -7.97 -24.38
C PRO A 195 -1.54 -7.50 -24.25
N PHE A 196 -1.06 -7.41 -23.02
CA PHE A 196 0.33 -7.11 -22.69
C PHE A 196 1.04 -8.34 -22.13
N SER A 197 2.37 -8.36 -22.24
CA SER A 197 3.22 -9.34 -21.55
C SER A 197 3.62 -8.81 -20.17
N VAL A 198 4.35 -7.70 -20.11
CA VAL A 198 4.72 -7.01 -18.87
C VAL A 198 4.45 -5.53 -19.02
N ALA A 199 3.81 -4.91 -18.03
CA ALA A 199 3.49 -3.49 -18.06
C ALA A 199 3.49 -2.86 -16.68
N ASN A 200 3.79 -1.55 -16.63
CA ASN A 200 3.72 -0.72 -15.44
C ASN A 200 2.44 0.13 -15.49
N PHE A 201 1.67 0.11 -14.40
CA PHE A 201 0.44 0.87 -14.27
C PHE A 201 0.57 1.85 -13.11
N GLY A 202 0.56 3.16 -13.41
CA GLY A 202 0.64 4.21 -12.38
C GLY A 202 -0.55 4.14 -11.41
N CYS A 203 -0.36 4.50 -10.15
CA CYS A 203 -1.40 4.48 -9.12
C CYS A 203 -1.28 5.69 -8.19
N ASN A 204 -0.06 6.07 -7.80
CA ASN A 204 0.21 7.22 -6.94
C ASN A 204 -0.69 7.30 -5.69
N ALA A 205 -0.94 6.17 -5.06
CA ALA A 205 -1.83 6.05 -3.91
C ALA A 205 -1.10 5.47 -2.69
N PHE A 206 -1.44 5.96 -1.50
CA PHE A 206 -0.79 5.58 -0.26
C PHE A 206 -1.62 4.55 0.50
N GLY A 207 -1.03 3.42 0.85
CA GLY A 207 -1.72 2.38 1.62
C GLY A 207 -0.92 1.09 1.76
N SER A 208 -1.58 0.05 2.26
CA SER A 208 -0.94 -1.24 2.53
C SER A 208 -1.64 -2.43 1.86
N ARG A 209 -2.89 -2.28 1.41
CA ARG A 209 -3.59 -3.26 0.58
C ARG A 209 -3.59 -2.80 -0.88
N VAL A 210 -3.07 -3.62 -1.78
CA VAL A 210 -3.07 -3.38 -3.24
C VAL A 210 -3.90 -4.46 -3.91
N ARG A 211 -4.93 -4.07 -4.64
CA ARG A 211 -5.87 -4.95 -5.33
C ARG A 211 -6.02 -4.57 -6.79
#